data_AF-A0A1Y3B002-F1
#
_entry.id   AF-A0A1Y3B002-F1
#
_cell.length_a   1.000
_cell.length_b   1.000
_cell.length_c   1.000
_cell.angle_alpha   90.00
_cell.angle_beta   90.00
_cell.angle_gamma   90.00
#
_symmetry.space_group_name_H-M   'P 1'
#
loop_
_entity.id
_entity.type
_entity.pdbx_description
1 polymer ?
#
loop_
_entity_poly.entity_id
_entity_poly.type
_entity_poly.pdbx_seq_one_letter_code
_entity_poly.pdbx_strand_id
1 'polypeptide(L)'
;MQRIFSTTETDWKPSESELAEESNRIMNNGFSVYISNKNQPNLSKIAVEKLLPPISDCLACSGNVKEVIVELPFTKITLADLIEQLVVKKFKTVAPDINCYDLRKMIYAADDDDELKEPNSFYHTNTLESLGYFYDNICLNIKDLEQDFEVNIRLRNVQFTIDDEEQLNGDLFRVLMDDNELNKIHDKQQQQQQISDNKKIRLDDDDD
;
A
#
# COMPACT_ATOMS: atom_id res chain seq x y z
N MET A 1 -22.52 12.09 -45.12
CA MET A 1 -21.10 11.80 -44.85
C MET A 1 -21.04 10.56 -43.98
N GLN A 2 -20.68 9.42 -44.58
CA GLN A 2 -20.33 8.20 -43.84
C GLN A 2 -18.97 8.42 -43.17
N ARG A 3 -18.84 8.08 -41.89
CA ARG A 3 -17.53 7.99 -41.22
C ARG A 3 -16.82 6.75 -41.77
N ILE A 4 -15.75 6.95 -42.53
CA ILE A 4 -14.90 5.91 -43.12
C ILE A 4 -13.69 5.68 -42.19
N PHE A 5 -13.93 5.20 -40.97
CA PHE A 5 -12.86 4.60 -40.14
C PHE A 5 -13.53 3.57 -39.22
N SER A 6 -13.64 2.33 -39.70
CA SER A 6 -13.73 1.17 -38.82
C SER A 6 -12.31 0.60 -38.71
N THR A 7 -11.58 0.97 -37.68
CA THR A 7 -10.38 0.22 -37.30
C THR A 7 -10.85 -1.11 -36.73
N THR A 8 -10.74 -2.18 -37.52
CA THR A 8 -10.64 -3.54 -36.97
C THR A 8 -9.23 -3.69 -36.38
N GLU A 9 -8.92 -2.91 -35.36
CA GLU A 9 -7.84 -3.23 -34.46
C GLU A 9 -8.43 -4.29 -33.53
N THR A 10 -8.28 -5.56 -33.91
CA THR A 10 -8.26 -6.60 -32.88
C THR A 10 -7.07 -6.26 -32.02
N ASP A 11 -7.31 -5.68 -30.85
CA ASP A 11 -6.34 -5.55 -29.77
C ASP A 11 -5.72 -6.92 -29.55
N TRP A 12 -4.58 -7.17 -30.19
CA TRP A 12 -3.89 -8.44 -30.04
C TRP A 12 -3.41 -8.49 -28.61
N LYS A 13 -4.05 -9.35 -27.80
CA LYS A 13 -3.59 -9.70 -26.46
C LYS A 13 -3.00 -11.11 -26.54
N PRO A 14 -1.73 -11.30 -26.11
CA PRO A 14 -1.14 -12.63 -26.07
C PRO A 14 -1.98 -13.55 -25.17
N SER A 15 -2.10 -14.81 -25.59
CA SER A 15 -2.76 -15.84 -24.79
C SER A 15 -1.94 -16.18 -23.53
N GLU A 16 -2.58 -16.78 -22.53
CA GLU A 16 -1.90 -17.25 -21.31
C GLU A 16 -0.74 -18.21 -21.62
N SER A 17 -0.89 -19.05 -22.64
CA SER A 17 0.16 -19.98 -23.07
C SER A 17 1.37 -19.25 -23.66
N GLU A 18 1.13 -18.21 -24.48
CA GLU A 18 2.22 -17.41 -25.06
C GLU A 18 2.96 -16.61 -23.98
N LEU A 19 2.22 -16.05 -23.00
CA LEU A 19 2.80 -15.36 -21.85
C LEU A 19 3.65 -16.31 -20.98
N ALA A 20 3.18 -17.52 -20.74
CA ALA A 20 3.91 -18.52 -19.96
C ALA A 20 5.18 -19.00 -20.68
N GLU A 21 5.12 -19.23 -21.98
CA GLU A 21 6.29 -19.61 -22.77
C GLU A 21 7.34 -18.49 -22.79
N GLU A 22 6.92 -17.25 -23.00
CA GLU A 22 7.81 -16.09 -22.97
C GLU A 22 8.44 -15.87 -21.59
N SER A 23 7.64 -15.99 -20.51
CA SER A 23 8.13 -15.89 -19.13
C SER A 23 9.19 -16.94 -18.84
N ASN A 24 8.97 -18.20 -19.25
CA ASN A 24 9.96 -19.27 -19.14
C ASN A 24 11.23 -18.96 -19.95
N ARG A 25 11.08 -18.41 -21.16
CA ARG A 25 12.22 -18.01 -21.99
C ARG A 25 13.06 -16.92 -21.33
N ILE A 26 12.42 -15.92 -20.72
CA ILE A 26 13.08 -14.84 -19.98
C ILE A 26 13.78 -15.39 -18.75
N MET A 27 13.12 -16.21 -17.93
CA MET A 27 13.71 -16.77 -16.71
C MET A 27 14.88 -17.72 -16.99
N ASN A 28 14.85 -18.44 -18.11
CA ASN A 28 15.92 -19.36 -18.49
C ASN A 28 17.16 -18.66 -19.07
N ASN A 29 16.98 -17.53 -19.76
CA ASN A 29 18.06 -16.85 -20.50
C ASN A 29 18.47 -15.50 -19.91
N GLY A 30 17.64 -14.90 -19.06
CA GLY A 30 17.87 -13.60 -18.43
C GLY A 30 18.78 -13.70 -17.21
N PHE A 31 19.51 -12.62 -16.96
CA PHE A 31 20.43 -12.50 -15.83
C PHE A 31 20.51 -11.05 -15.32
N SER A 32 20.72 -10.92 -14.01
CA SER A 32 21.03 -9.65 -13.35
C SER A 32 22.53 -9.42 -13.40
N VAL A 33 22.95 -8.23 -13.84
CA VAL A 33 24.37 -7.84 -13.89
C VAL A 33 24.63 -6.75 -12.86
N TYR A 34 25.53 -7.03 -11.92
CA TYR A 34 25.94 -6.09 -10.89
C TYR A 34 27.36 -5.60 -11.17
N ILE A 35 27.54 -4.28 -11.22
CA ILE A 35 28.84 -3.64 -11.43
C ILE A 35 29.24 -2.96 -10.12
N SER A 36 30.36 -3.40 -9.53
CA SER A 36 30.89 -2.83 -8.29
C SER A 36 32.09 -1.93 -8.56
N ASN A 37 32.10 -0.77 -7.90
CA ASN A 37 33.24 0.15 -7.88
C ASN A 37 34.27 -0.20 -6.77
N LYS A 38 33.98 -1.19 -5.93
CA LYS A 38 34.92 -1.60 -4.87
C LYS A 38 35.87 -2.66 -5.42
N ASN A 39 37.18 -2.43 -5.29
CA ASN A 39 38.19 -3.48 -5.47
C ASN A 39 38.06 -4.50 -4.33
N GLN A 40 37.12 -5.43 -4.43
CA GLN A 40 37.02 -6.53 -3.48
C GLN A 40 38.11 -7.56 -3.80
N PRO A 41 38.95 -7.95 -2.83
CA PRO A 41 39.93 -9.00 -3.05
C PRO A 41 39.19 -10.30 -3.35
N ASN A 42 39.54 -10.96 -4.46
CA ASN A 42 38.99 -12.24 -4.94
C ASN A 42 37.58 -12.22 -5.57
N LEU A 43 37.03 -11.06 -5.91
CA LEU A 43 35.76 -10.97 -6.65
C LEU A 43 35.92 -10.14 -7.93
N SER A 44 35.28 -10.62 -9.00
CA SER A 44 35.17 -9.88 -10.26
C SER A 44 34.43 -8.56 -10.00
N LYS A 45 34.82 -7.48 -10.71
CA LYS A 45 34.09 -6.19 -10.69
C LYS A 45 32.67 -6.31 -11.24
N ILE A 46 32.41 -7.39 -11.96
CA ILE A 46 31.12 -7.74 -12.54
C ILE A 46 30.68 -9.06 -11.94
N ALA A 47 29.52 -9.07 -11.30
CA ALA A 47 28.81 -10.28 -10.91
C ALA A 47 27.60 -10.47 -11.84
N VAL A 48 27.41 -11.70 -12.31
CA VAL A 48 26.26 -12.08 -13.14
C VAL A 48 25.50 -13.15 -12.40
N GLU A 49 24.25 -12.88 -12.08
CA GLU A 49 23.38 -13.76 -11.32
C GLU A 49 22.13 -14.09 -12.13
N LYS A 50 21.52 -15.25 -11.86
CA LYS A 50 20.24 -15.60 -12.48
C LYS A 50 19.14 -14.68 -11.98
N LEU A 51 18.12 -14.46 -12.80
CA LEU A 51 16.91 -13.77 -12.37
C LEU A 51 16.26 -14.51 -11.20
N LEU A 52 15.79 -13.74 -10.22
CA LEU A 52 15.02 -14.28 -9.11
C LEU A 52 13.59 -14.60 -9.57
N PRO A 53 12.99 -15.69 -9.08
CA PRO A 53 11.59 -15.97 -9.36
C PRO A 53 10.69 -14.86 -8.83
N PRO A 54 9.47 -14.69 -9.38
CA PRO A 54 8.48 -13.78 -8.84
C PRO A 54 8.21 -14.04 -7.36
N ILE A 55 8.06 -12.97 -6.59
CA ILE A 55 7.67 -13.06 -5.19
C ILE A 55 6.15 -13.30 -5.15
N SER A 56 5.73 -14.45 -4.62
CA SER A 56 4.31 -14.82 -4.45
C SER A 56 3.50 -13.70 -3.78
N ASP A 57 4.15 -13.05 -2.82
CA ASP A 57 3.52 -12.05 -1.98
C ASP A 57 3.68 -10.60 -2.47
N CYS A 58 4.22 -10.40 -3.68
CA CYS A 58 4.30 -9.07 -4.30
C CYS A 58 2.91 -8.43 -4.50
N LEU A 59 2.76 -7.16 -4.12
CA LEU A 59 1.51 -6.42 -4.33
C LEU A 59 1.22 -6.13 -5.80
N ALA A 60 2.27 -5.95 -6.61
CA ALA A 60 2.11 -5.54 -8.00
C ALA A 60 1.90 -6.72 -8.96
N CYS A 61 2.63 -7.83 -8.78
CA CYS A 61 2.70 -8.88 -9.83
C CYS A 61 2.13 -10.25 -9.42
N SER A 62 1.57 -10.39 -8.22
CA SER A 62 1.01 -11.67 -7.77
C SER A 62 -0.33 -12.04 -8.40
N GLY A 63 -1.02 -11.08 -9.02
CA GLY A 63 -2.34 -11.28 -9.65
C GLY A 63 -3.50 -11.46 -8.68
N ASN A 64 -3.25 -11.50 -7.37
CA ASN A 64 -4.28 -11.57 -6.34
C ASN A 64 -4.52 -10.18 -5.75
N VAL A 65 -5.79 -9.78 -5.59
CA VAL A 65 -6.13 -8.58 -4.80
C VAL A 65 -5.71 -8.83 -3.36
N LYS A 66 -4.75 -8.04 -2.86
CA LYS A 66 -4.19 -8.20 -1.51
C LYS A 66 -4.77 -7.22 -0.54
N GLU A 67 -4.82 -7.61 0.72
CA GLU A 67 -5.09 -6.70 1.82
C GLU A 67 -3.78 -6.34 2.53
N VAL A 68 -3.51 -5.06 2.71
CA VAL A 68 -2.40 -4.57 3.55
C VAL A 68 -2.95 -3.66 4.64
N ILE A 69 -2.26 -3.62 5.78
CA ILE A 69 -2.63 -2.72 6.88
C ILE A 69 -1.78 -1.47 6.78
N VAL A 70 -2.42 -0.31 6.89
CA VAL A 70 -1.74 0.98 6.96
C VAL A 70 -2.10 1.66 8.26
N GLU A 71 -1.09 1.93 9.08
CA GLU A 71 -1.23 2.68 10.32
C GLU A 71 -0.96 4.15 10.05
N LEU A 72 -1.88 5.03 10.46
CA LEU A 72 -1.77 6.47 10.29
C LEU A 72 -2.64 7.22 11.32
N PRO A 73 -2.28 8.47 11.71
CA PRO A 73 -3.06 9.26 12.67
C PRO A 73 -4.23 9.99 11.98
N PHE A 74 -5.46 9.56 12.26
CA PHE A 74 -6.66 10.11 11.60
C PHE A 74 -6.90 11.59 11.93
N THR A 75 -6.36 12.04 13.07
CA THR A 75 -6.42 13.42 13.56
C THR A 75 -5.52 14.39 12.79
N LYS A 76 -4.45 13.90 12.17
CA LYS A 76 -3.44 14.72 11.48
C LYS A 76 -3.51 14.60 9.96
N ILE A 77 -3.88 13.43 9.45
CA ILE A 77 -3.91 13.13 8.02
C ILE A 77 -5.18 13.72 7.38
N THR A 78 -4.99 14.50 6.32
CA THR A 78 -6.09 14.94 5.45
C THR A 78 -6.47 13.86 4.44
N LEU A 79 -7.64 14.02 3.79
CA LEU A 79 -8.01 13.11 2.71
C LEU A 79 -7.04 13.24 1.52
N ALA A 80 -6.53 14.44 1.26
CA ALA A 80 -5.48 14.67 0.26
C ALA A 80 -4.18 13.92 0.60
N ASP A 81 -3.72 13.96 1.85
CA ASP A 81 -2.52 13.22 2.27
C ASP A 81 -2.67 11.72 2.05
N LEU A 82 -3.84 11.16 2.36
CA LEU A 82 -4.16 9.75 2.11
C LEU A 82 -4.04 9.43 0.61
N ILE A 83 -4.60 10.26 -0.26
CA ILE A 83 -4.60 10.02 -1.71
C ILE A 83 -3.20 10.26 -2.28
N GLU A 84 -2.60 11.42 -2.06
CA GLU A 84 -1.35 11.82 -2.71
C GLU A 84 -0.13 11.09 -2.14
N GLN A 85 0.02 11.03 -0.81
CA GLN A 85 1.23 10.49 -0.19
C GLN A 85 1.20 8.96 -0.10
N LEU A 86 0.05 8.39 0.25
CA LEU A 86 -0.09 6.94 0.35
C LEU A 86 -0.50 6.33 -1.01
N VAL A 87 -1.64 6.69 -1.58
CA VAL A 87 -2.14 6.01 -2.79
C VAL A 87 -1.23 6.27 -3.99
N VAL A 88 -1.08 7.53 -4.40
CA VAL A 88 -0.31 7.91 -5.59
C VAL A 88 1.19 7.70 -5.35
N LYS A 89 1.77 8.27 -4.29
CA LYS A 89 3.22 8.29 -4.13
C LYS A 89 3.79 6.99 -3.56
N LYS A 90 3.13 6.33 -2.61
CA LYS A 90 3.65 5.07 -2.02
C LYS A 90 3.32 3.87 -2.89
N PHE A 91 2.07 3.72 -3.35
CA PHE A 91 1.68 2.61 -4.22
C PHE A 91 1.94 2.84 -5.71
N LYS A 92 2.39 4.04 -6.11
CA LYS A 92 2.79 4.36 -7.49
C LYS A 92 1.64 4.25 -8.50
N THR A 93 0.42 4.51 -8.06
CA THR A 93 -0.76 4.60 -8.94
C THR A 93 -0.70 5.86 -9.79
N VAL A 94 -1.30 5.81 -10.97
CA VAL A 94 -1.44 6.92 -11.93
C VAL A 94 -2.82 7.56 -11.81
N ALA A 95 -3.87 6.75 -11.91
CA ALA A 95 -5.26 7.21 -11.93
C ALA A 95 -6.12 6.32 -11.00
N PRO A 96 -5.93 6.41 -9.68
CA PRO A 96 -6.60 5.52 -8.74
C PRO A 96 -8.04 5.95 -8.47
N ASP A 97 -8.96 4.99 -8.51
CA ASP A 97 -10.28 5.09 -7.89
C ASP A 97 -10.23 4.47 -6.49
N ILE A 98 -10.78 5.17 -5.50
CA ILE A 98 -10.79 4.72 -4.10
C ILE A 98 -12.24 4.49 -3.68
N ASN A 99 -12.57 3.23 -3.41
CA ASN A 99 -13.88 2.81 -2.94
C ASN A 99 -13.82 2.34 -1.49
N CYS A 100 -14.89 2.57 -0.73
CA CYS A 100 -15.06 1.96 0.58
C CYS A 100 -16.29 1.06 0.55
N TYR A 101 -16.08 -0.26 0.65
CA TYR A 101 -17.15 -1.24 0.63
C TYR A 101 -18.08 -1.11 1.84
N ASP A 102 -17.51 -0.85 3.03
CA ASP A 102 -18.27 -0.70 4.28
C ASP A 102 -19.26 0.47 4.20
N LEU A 103 -18.85 1.55 3.52
CA LEU A 103 -19.67 2.75 3.34
C LEU A 103 -20.50 2.74 2.06
N ARG A 104 -20.29 1.76 1.18
CA ARG A 104 -20.85 1.70 -0.19
C ARG A 104 -20.69 3.02 -0.94
N LYS A 105 -19.52 3.64 -0.80
CA LYS A 105 -19.24 4.98 -1.31
C LYS A 105 -17.88 5.03 -1.98
N MET A 106 -17.80 5.78 -3.07
CA MET A 106 -16.55 6.22 -3.68
C MET A 106 -15.99 7.39 -2.88
N ILE A 107 -14.77 7.24 -2.38
CA ILE A 107 -14.06 8.24 -1.60
C ILE A 107 -13.36 9.23 -2.52
N TYR A 108 -12.82 8.75 -3.63
CA TYR A 108 -12.13 9.53 -4.64
C TYR A 108 -12.26 8.83 -6.00
N ALA A 109 -12.55 9.60 -7.05
CA ALA A 109 -12.45 9.17 -8.44
C ALA A 109 -11.23 9.84 -9.07
N ALA A 110 -10.54 9.14 -9.99
CA ALA A 110 -9.43 9.74 -10.72
C ALA A 110 -9.84 11.00 -11.51
N ASP A 111 -11.12 11.09 -11.92
CA ASP A 111 -11.69 12.26 -12.59
C ASP A 111 -11.75 13.52 -11.69
N ASP A 112 -11.64 13.36 -10.37
CA ASP A 112 -11.64 14.47 -9.40
C ASP A 112 -10.23 15.05 -9.16
N ASP A 113 -9.21 14.64 -9.93
CA ASP A 113 -7.80 15.07 -9.79
C ASP A 113 -7.62 16.60 -9.84
N ASP A 114 -8.45 17.31 -10.60
CA ASP A 114 -8.39 18.78 -10.63
C ASP A 114 -8.83 19.40 -9.29
N GLU A 115 -9.84 18.84 -8.62
CA GLU A 115 -10.26 19.29 -7.29
C GLU A 115 -9.24 18.89 -6.21
N LEU A 116 -8.61 17.72 -6.34
CA LEU A 116 -7.53 17.29 -5.44
C LEU A 116 -6.37 18.27 -5.44
N LYS A 117 -6.03 18.90 -6.58
CA LYS A 117 -4.93 19.88 -6.67
C LYS A 117 -5.25 21.23 -6.04
N GLU A 118 -6.52 21.55 -5.80
CA GLU A 118 -6.92 22.83 -5.22
C GLU A 118 -6.67 22.85 -3.70
N PRO A 119 -5.82 23.74 -3.16
CA PRO A 119 -5.46 23.71 -1.73
C PRO A 119 -6.61 23.97 -0.75
N ASN A 120 -7.71 24.54 -1.23
CA ASN A 120 -8.90 24.84 -0.43
C ASN A 120 -10.04 23.84 -0.67
N SER A 121 -9.78 22.77 -1.42
CA SER A 121 -10.81 21.76 -1.70
C SER A 121 -11.18 20.97 -0.46
N PHE A 122 -12.26 20.19 -0.60
CA PHE A 122 -12.72 19.27 0.43
C PHE A 122 -11.61 18.31 0.90
N TYR A 123 -10.71 17.90 -0.03
CA TYR A 123 -9.66 16.93 0.22
C TYR A 123 -8.56 17.45 1.18
N HIS A 124 -8.16 18.71 1.04
CA HIS A 124 -7.10 19.33 1.85
C HIS A 124 -7.59 19.88 3.19
N THR A 125 -8.88 20.24 3.26
CA THR A 125 -9.42 20.97 4.42
C THR A 125 -9.94 20.07 5.53
N ASN A 126 -10.17 18.79 5.26
CA ASN A 126 -10.75 17.85 6.22
C ASN A 126 -9.75 16.74 6.57
N THR A 127 -9.57 16.50 7.87
CA THR A 127 -8.84 15.34 8.36
C THR A 127 -9.72 14.09 8.25
N LEU A 128 -9.12 12.90 8.22
CA LEU A 128 -9.90 11.67 8.16
C LEU A 128 -10.88 11.56 9.34
N GLU A 129 -10.45 11.99 10.53
CA GLU A 129 -11.31 12.02 11.71
C GLU A 129 -12.48 13.00 11.56
N SER A 130 -12.26 14.21 11.00
CA SER A 130 -13.31 15.23 10.88
C SER A 130 -14.45 14.83 9.94
N LEU A 131 -14.17 13.90 9.01
CA LEU A 131 -15.15 13.36 8.08
C LEU A 131 -16.17 12.42 8.75
N GLY A 132 -15.87 11.90 9.95
CA GLY A 132 -16.79 11.14 10.80
C GLY A 132 -17.16 9.75 10.29
N TYR A 133 -16.75 9.36 9.09
CA TYR A 133 -16.97 8.03 8.53
C TYR A 133 -15.70 7.18 8.43
N PHE A 134 -14.52 7.73 8.71
CA PHE A 134 -13.31 6.95 8.92
C PHE A 134 -13.25 6.46 10.36
N TYR A 135 -13.23 5.16 10.55
CA TYR A 135 -13.08 4.50 11.85
C TYR A 135 -11.95 3.47 11.79
N ASP A 136 -11.51 3.01 12.96
CA ASP A 136 -10.40 2.06 13.04
C ASP A 136 -10.73 0.74 12.31
N ASN A 137 -9.78 0.24 11.53
CA ASN A 137 -9.90 -0.92 10.65
C ASN A 137 -10.86 -0.77 9.45
N ILE A 138 -11.24 0.45 9.07
CA ILE A 138 -11.96 0.69 7.81
C ILE A 138 -11.16 0.17 6.61
N CYS A 139 -11.84 -0.49 5.67
CA CYS A 139 -11.22 -1.04 4.47
C CYS A 139 -11.53 -0.17 3.25
N LEU A 140 -10.49 0.25 2.54
CA LEU A 140 -10.60 0.89 1.23
C LEU A 140 -10.08 -0.06 0.16
N ASN A 141 -10.68 0.00 -1.02
CA ASN A 141 -10.25 -0.68 -2.23
C ASN A 141 -9.73 0.39 -3.18
N ILE A 142 -8.45 0.29 -3.50
CA ILE A 142 -7.78 1.13 -4.49
C ILE A 142 -7.74 0.34 -5.78
N LYS A 143 -8.21 0.95 -6.86
CA LYS A 143 -8.16 0.36 -8.19
C LYS A 143 -7.57 1.36 -9.17
N ASP A 144 -6.53 0.95 -9.89
CA ASP A 144 -5.96 1.71 -11.00
C ASP A 144 -6.17 0.90 -12.28
N LEU A 145 -7.13 1.36 -13.09
CA LEU A 145 -7.52 0.67 -14.32
C LEU A 145 -6.48 0.80 -15.43
N GLU A 146 -5.66 1.87 -15.42
CA GLU A 146 -4.61 2.07 -16.42
C GLU A 146 -3.47 1.08 -16.22
N GLN A 147 -3.16 0.77 -14.96
CA GLN A 147 -2.06 -0.12 -14.59
C GLN A 147 -2.50 -1.58 -14.31
N ASP A 148 -3.79 -1.88 -14.41
CA ASP A 148 -4.37 -3.18 -14.00
C ASP A 148 -3.94 -3.56 -12.56
N PHE A 149 -4.01 -2.59 -11.66
CA PHE A 149 -3.57 -2.72 -10.28
C PHE A 149 -4.76 -2.58 -9.31
N GLU A 150 -4.86 -3.50 -8.35
CA GLU A 150 -5.90 -3.47 -7.33
C GLU A 150 -5.35 -3.92 -5.97
N VAL A 151 -5.62 -3.13 -4.92
CA VAL A 151 -5.22 -3.44 -3.54
C VAL A 151 -6.28 -2.99 -2.55
N ASN A 152 -6.51 -3.82 -1.53
CA ASN A 152 -7.28 -3.45 -0.35
C ASN A 152 -6.33 -2.92 0.72
N ILE A 153 -6.67 -1.78 1.30
CA ILE A 153 -5.94 -1.15 2.40
C ILE A 153 -6.86 -1.04 3.61
N ARG A 154 -6.46 -1.67 4.71
CA ARG A 154 -7.11 -1.54 6.00
C ARG A 154 -6.41 -0.45 6.81
N LEU A 155 -7.13 0.62 7.12
CA LEU A 155 -6.56 1.75 7.86
C LEU A 155 -6.69 1.52 9.37
N ARG A 156 -5.60 1.71 10.11
CA ARG A 156 -5.57 1.69 11.57
C ARG A 156 -5.21 3.06 12.12
N ASN A 157 -6.04 3.55 13.03
CA ASN A 157 -5.81 4.83 13.67
C ASN A 157 -4.75 4.69 14.77
N VAL A 158 -3.55 5.20 14.50
CA VAL A 158 -2.42 5.16 15.43
C VAL A 158 -1.88 6.57 15.63
N GLN A 159 -1.63 6.93 16.88
CA GLN A 159 -0.93 8.17 17.22
C GLN A 159 0.57 7.87 17.25
N PHE A 160 1.30 8.38 16.25
CA PHE A 160 2.76 8.24 16.21
C PHE A 160 3.42 9.10 17.28
N THR A 161 4.45 8.53 17.92
CA THR A 161 5.34 9.25 18.83
C THR A 161 6.39 10.02 18.04
N ILE A 162 7.11 10.93 18.71
CA ILE A 162 8.23 11.68 18.10
C ILE A 162 9.28 10.71 17.53
N ASP A 163 9.57 9.64 18.26
CA ASP A 163 10.53 8.62 17.85
C ASP A 163 10.07 7.84 16.60
N ASP A 164 8.75 7.67 16.41
CA ASP A 164 8.18 7.07 15.19
C ASP A 164 8.34 8.01 13.99
N GLU A 165 8.07 9.31 14.16
CA GLU A 165 8.16 10.31 13.08
C GLU A 165 9.59 10.41 12.51
N GLU A 166 10.62 10.30 13.37
CA GLU A 166 12.02 10.23 12.93
C GLU A 166 12.32 8.95 12.14
N GLN A 167 11.83 7.79 12.59
CA GLN A 167 12.05 6.50 11.91
C GLN A 167 11.31 6.39 10.57
N LEU A 168 10.20 7.09 10.43
CA LEU A 168 9.40 7.15 9.20
C LEU A 168 9.94 8.19 8.20
N ASN A 169 11.07 8.84 8.47
CA ASN A 169 11.65 9.91 7.64
C ASN A 169 10.65 11.04 7.32
N GLY A 170 9.75 11.33 8.25
CA GLY A 170 8.69 12.33 8.07
C GLY A 170 7.44 11.82 7.32
N ASP A 171 7.38 10.54 6.91
CA ASP A 171 6.13 9.95 6.44
C ASP A 171 5.15 9.80 7.63
N LEU A 172 3.90 10.23 7.44
CA LEU A 172 2.86 10.15 8.47
C LEU A 172 2.08 8.83 8.43
N PHE A 173 2.69 7.75 7.92
CA PHE A 173 2.06 6.42 7.84
C PHE A 173 3.09 5.30 7.83
N ARG A 174 2.65 4.10 8.25
CA ARG A 174 3.42 2.85 8.20
C ARG A 174 2.61 1.76 7.48
N VAL A 175 3.20 1.11 6.48
CA VAL A 175 2.57 -0.01 5.76
C VAL A 175 3.09 -1.34 6.30
N LEU A 176 2.17 -2.23 6.67
CA LEU A 176 2.44 -3.56 7.18
C LEU A 176 2.00 -4.59 6.13
N MET A 177 2.97 -5.36 5.61
CA MET A 177 2.75 -6.29 4.49
C MET A 177 2.91 -7.79 4.86
N ASP A 178 3.32 -8.12 6.08
CA ASP A 178 3.78 -9.47 6.44
C ASP A 178 3.04 -10.03 7.67
N ASP A 179 2.62 -11.30 7.62
CA ASP A 179 1.94 -12.01 8.74
C ASP A 179 2.80 -12.01 10.02
N ASN A 180 4.14 -12.00 9.87
CA ASN A 180 5.08 -11.89 10.98
C ASN A 180 5.09 -10.50 11.64
N GLU A 181 4.78 -9.44 10.90
CA GLU A 181 4.66 -8.08 11.46
C GLU A 181 3.29 -7.91 12.13
N LEU A 182 2.23 -8.49 11.57
CA LEU A 182 0.90 -8.54 12.21
C LEU A 182 0.91 -9.29 13.55
N ASN A 183 1.57 -10.45 13.61
CA ASN A 183 1.64 -11.29 14.82
C ASN A 183 2.47 -10.62 15.94
N LYS A 184 3.59 -9.96 15.61
CA LYS A 184 4.37 -9.18 16.60
C LYS A 184 3.57 -8.04 17.23
N ILE A 185 2.60 -7.47 16.51
CA ILE A 185 1.72 -6.42 17.03
C ILE A 185 0.61 -7.01 17.90
N HIS A 186 0.04 -8.16 17.51
CA HIS A 186 -0.92 -8.90 18.34
C HIS A 186 -0.34 -9.32 19.70
N ASP A 187 0.91 -9.81 19.71
CA ASP A 187 1.61 -10.20 20.95
C ASP A 187 1.90 -8.99 21.87
N LYS A 188 2.22 -7.83 21.28
CA LYS A 188 2.41 -6.58 22.04
C LYS A 188 1.10 -6.04 22.63
N GLN A 189 -0.02 -6.17 21.93
CA GLN A 189 -1.34 -5.74 22.41
C GLN A 189 -1.86 -6.65 23.54
N GLN A 190 -1.66 -7.97 23.46
CA GLN A 190 -2.02 -8.89 24.54
C GLN A 190 -1.16 -8.67 25.81
N GLN A 191 0.11 -8.31 25.67
CA GLN A 191 0.96 -7.96 26.82
C GLN A 191 0.53 -6.65 27.49
N GLN A 192 0.11 -5.62 26.73
CA GLN A 192 -0.38 -4.37 27.31
C GLN A 192 -1.75 -4.50 28.00
N GLN A 193 -2.65 -5.37 27.49
CA GLN A 193 -3.89 -5.72 28.19
C GLN A 193 -3.62 -6.51 29.48
N GLN A 194 -2.71 -7.49 29.47
CA GLN A 194 -2.35 -8.21 30.70
C GLN A 194 -1.65 -7.34 31.76
N ILE A 195 -0.89 -6.32 31.36
CA ILE A 195 -0.27 -5.37 32.29
C ILE A 195 -1.31 -4.40 32.86
N SER A 196 -2.30 -3.96 32.07
CA SER A 196 -3.38 -3.08 32.55
C SER A 196 -4.39 -3.80 33.43
N ASP A 197 -4.69 -5.08 33.15
CA ASP A 197 -5.56 -5.91 33.98
C ASP A 197 -4.89 -6.30 35.31
N ASN A 198 -3.58 -6.62 35.31
CA ASN A 198 -2.84 -6.86 36.56
C ASN A 198 -2.67 -5.58 37.43
N LYS A 199 -2.74 -4.39 36.83
CA LYS A 199 -2.67 -3.12 37.57
C LYS A 199 -4.00 -2.75 38.23
N LYS A 200 -5.13 -3.13 37.64
CA LYS A 200 -6.46 -2.98 38.26
C LYS A 200 -6.64 -3.90 39.46
N ILE A 201 -6.17 -5.15 39.38
CA ILE A 201 -6.32 -6.13 40.47
C ILE A 201 -5.54 -5.73 41.75
N ARG A 202 -4.48 -4.92 41.64
CA ARG A 202 -3.63 -4.54 42.79
C ARG A 202 -4.03 -3.25 43.51
N LEU A 203 -4.99 -2.49 43.01
CA LEU A 203 -5.40 -1.21 43.62
C LEU A 203 -6.65 -1.33 44.50
N ASP A 204 -7.31 -2.50 44.51
CA ASP A 204 -8.56 -2.72 45.26
C ASP A 204 -8.33 -3.45 46.61
N ASP A 205 -7.08 -3.78 46.98
CA ASP A 205 -6.75 -4.57 48.18
C ASP A 205 -6.07 -3.78 49.33
N ASP A 206 -5.97 -2.44 49.24
CA ASP A 206 -5.34 -1.59 50.27
C ASP A 206 -6.28 -0.48 50.81
N ASP A 207 -7.54 -0.81 51.08
CA ASP A 207 -8.44 0.01 51.92
C ASP A 207 -9.27 -0.91 52.84
N ASP A 208 -8.68 -1.28 53.99
CA ASP A 208 -9.37 -1.57 55.28
C ASP A 208 -8.39 -1.56 56.47
#